data_AF-A0A8S9H310-F1
#
_entry.id   AF-A0A8S9H310-F1
#
_cell.length_a   1.000
_cell.length_b   1.000
_cell.length_c   1.000
_cell.angle_alpha   90.00
_cell.angle_beta   90.00
_cell.angle_gamma   90.00
#
_symmetry.space_group_name_H-M   'P 1'
#
loop_
_entity.id
_entity.type
_entity.pdbx_description
1 polymer ?
#
loop_
_entity_poly.entity_id
_entity_poly.type
_entity_poly.pdbx_seq_one_letter_code
_entity_poly.pdbx_strand_id
1 'polypeptide(L)'
;MLAATALIAFFTKLAILADLLSVSTLFIFMFVAVALLVRRYYVTGETSSRDRNKFLMFLGLILASSIATAVYWAMERDGWIVYAVTVSIWFLSTVGMKFLVPQARAPKLWGVPLVPWLPSASIAINIFLLGSIDEKSFVRFGIWTAVLLVYYFLFGLHATYDTAKATLKEKSALKNAEEGSVAANKTLHAT
;
A
#
# COMPACT_ATOMS: atom_id res chain seq x y z
N MET A 1 25.93 7.26 -9.33
CA MET A 1 24.92 7.29 -8.24
C MET A 1 25.55 7.35 -6.85
N LEU A 2 26.54 6.52 -6.52
CA LEU A 2 27.17 6.48 -5.18
C LEU A 2 27.76 7.82 -4.69
N ALA A 3 28.43 8.57 -5.57
CA ALA A 3 29.00 9.87 -5.21
C ALA A 3 27.92 10.93 -4.88
N ALA A 4 26.83 10.96 -5.63
CA ALA A 4 25.70 11.87 -5.39
C ALA A 4 24.96 11.52 -4.09
N THR A 5 24.74 10.24 -3.82
CA THR A 5 24.15 9.78 -2.55
C THR A 5 25.04 10.08 -1.36
N ALA A 6 26.37 9.93 -1.50
CA ALA A 6 27.32 10.26 -0.45
C ALA A 6 27.35 11.77 -0.16
N LEU A 7 27.27 12.61 -1.19
CA LEU A 7 27.21 14.06 -1.06
C LEU A 7 25.93 14.49 -0.31
N ILE A 8 24.77 13.97 -0.72
CA ILE A 8 23.48 14.27 -0.07
C ILE A 8 23.47 13.79 1.38
N ALA A 9 24.03 12.60 1.66
CA ALA A 9 24.14 12.06 3.02
C ALA A 9 25.11 12.88 3.91
N PHE A 10 26.19 13.43 3.34
CA PHE A 10 27.14 14.26 4.09
C PHE A 10 26.52 15.59 4.54
N PHE A 11 25.65 16.19 3.72
CA PHE A 11 24.98 17.45 4.04
C PHE A 11 23.63 17.29 4.77
N THR A 12 23.06 16.09 4.80
CA THR A 12 21.79 15.81 5.49
C THR A 12 22.07 15.21 6.86
N LYS A 13 21.60 15.85 7.93
CA LYS A 13 21.73 15.31 9.30
C LYS A 13 21.13 13.90 9.37
N LEU A 14 21.90 12.94 9.90
CA LEU A 14 21.49 11.54 10.01
C LEU A 14 20.13 11.37 10.69
N ALA A 15 19.83 12.18 11.71
CA ALA A 15 18.53 12.17 12.39
C ALA A 15 17.36 12.51 11.45
N ILE A 16 17.52 13.50 10.57
CA ILE A 16 16.48 13.88 9.60
C ILE A 16 16.25 12.73 8.62
N LEU A 17 17.32 12.10 8.15
CA LEU A 17 17.21 10.98 7.23
C LEU A 17 16.55 9.77 7.91
N ALA A 18 16.89 9.48 9.16
CA ALA A 18 16.29 8.41 9.95
C ALA A 18 14.78 8.63 10.16
N ASP A 19 14.37 9.86 10.50
CA ASP A 19 12.95 10.20 10.68
C ASP A 19 12.17 10.04 9.36
N LEU A 20 12.73 10.51 8.24
CA LEU A 20 12.12 10.37 6.92
C LEU A 20 11.96 8.91 6.52
N LEU A 21 12.98 8.08 6.76
CA LEU A 21 12.93 6.64 6.50
C LEU A 21 11.91 5.95 7.41
N SER A 22 11.90 6.28 8.70
CA SER A 22 10.94 5.71 9.67
C SER A 22 9.50 5.97 9.24
N VAL A 23 9.13 7.23 9.01
CA VAL A 23 7.78 7.61 8.53
C VAL A 23 7.43 6.85 7.25
N SER A 24 8.33 6.81 6.27
CA SER A 24 8.12 6.09 5.00
C SER A 24 7.84 4.61 5.22
N THR A 25 8.63 3.94 6.06
CA THR A 25 8.50 2.50 6.31
C THR A 25 7.20 2.16 7.05
N LEU A 26 6.77 2.99 8.00
CA LEU A 26 5.49 2.82 8.71
C LEU A 26 4.30 2.96 7.75
N PHE A 27 4.34 3.95 6.86
CA PHE A 27 3.31 4.09 5.81
C PHE A 27 3.28 2.88 4.89
N ILE A 28 4.43 2.39 4.43
CA ILE A 28 4.51 1.22 3.55
C ILE A 28 3.95 -0.02 4.26
N PHE A 29 4.32 -0.27 5.51
CA PHE A 29 3.82 -1.41 6.27
C PHE A 29 2.31 -1.34 6.52
N MET A 30 1.79 -0.14 6.81
CA MET A 30 0.35 0.10 6.89
C MET A 30 -0.35 -0.18 5.55
N PHE A 31 0.16 0.34 4.43
CA PHE A 31 -0.41 0.09 3.10
C PHE A 31 -0.36 -1.38 2.70
N VAL A 32 0.72 -2.09 3.04
CA VAL A 32 0.82 -3.54 2.83
C VAL A 32 -0.26 -4.27 3.63
N ALA A 33 -0.47 -3.92 4.90
CA ALA A 33 -1.52 -4.53 5.72
C ALA A 33 -2.93 -4.26 5.16
N VAL A 34 -3.21 -3.02 4.76
CA VAL A 34 -4.47 -2.66 4.08
C VAL A 34 -4.63 -3.44 2.78
N ALA A 35 -3.59 -3.51 1.94
CA ALA A 35 -3.61 -4.22 0.67
C ALA A 35 -3.85 -5.72 0.87
N LEU A 36 -3.31 -6.32 1.93
CA LEU A 36 -3.57 -7.72 2.28
C LEU A 36 -5.05 -7.95 2.65
N LEU A 37 -5.66 -7.02 3.41
CA LEU A 37 -7.09 -7.08 3.73
C LEU A 37 -7.95 -6.91 2.48
N VAL A 38 -7.65 -5.91 1.65
CA VAL A 38 -8.35 -5.70 0.37
C VAL A 38 -8.23 -6.93 -0.51
N ARG A 39 -7.04 -7.52 -0.65
CA ARG A 39 -6.81 -8.73 -1.46
C ARG A 39 -7.59 -9.96 -0.96
N ARG A 40 -7.84 -10.05 0.34
CA ARG A 40 -8.55 -11.19 0.97
C ARG A 40 -10.07 -11.05 0.89
N TYR A 41 -10.58 -9.83 1.07
CA TYR A 41 -12.02 -9.57 1.22
C TYR A 41 -12.67 -8.90 0.01
N TYR A 42 -11.89 -8.40 -0.94
CA TYR A 42 -12.40 -7.75 -2.15
C TYR A 42 -11.90 -8.45 -3.42
N VAL A 43 -12.84 -8.81 -4.29
CA VAL A 43 -12.58 -9.30 -5.64
C VAL A 43 -13.41 -8.51 -6.63
N THR A 44 -12.73 -7.86 -7.57
CA THR A 44 -13.38 -7.16 -8.69
C THR A 44 -14.24 -8.12 -9.49
N GLY A 45 -15.54 -7.82 -9.62
CA GLY A 45 -16.50 -8.59 -10.42
C GLY A 45 -17.33 -9.62 -9.64
N GLU A 46 -16.82 -10.16 -8.52
CA GLU A 46 -17.48 -11.24 -7.77
C GLU A 46 -18.11 -10.76 -6.45
N THR A 47 -17.54 -9.74 -5.81
CA THR A 47 -18.02 -9.28 -4.50
C THR A 47 -19.26 -8.39 -4.64
N SER A 48 -20.37 -8.77 -3.99
CA SER A 48 -21.57 -7.95 -3.91
C SER A 48 -21.26 -6.55 -3.37
N SER A 49 -21.88 -5.52 -3.96
CA SER A 49 -21.74 -4.12 -3.51
C SER A 49 -22.02 -3.96 -2.01
N ARG A 50 -22.93 -4.77 -1.46
CA ARG A 50 -23.27 -4.76 -0.03
C ARG A 50 -22.11 -5.25 0.84
N ASP A 51 -21.45 -6.33 0.47
CA ASP A 51 -20.34 -6.90 1.25
C ASP A 51 -19.06 -6.10 1.09
N ARG A 52 -18.83 -5.54 -0.11
CA ARG A 52 -17.78 -4.53 -0.32
C ARG A 52 -17.97 -3.33 0.62
N ASN A 53 -19.19 -2.79 0.72
CA ASN A 53 -19.44 -1.61 1.56
C ASN A 53 -19.29 -1.93 3.05
N LYS A 54 -19.73 -3.12 3.50
CA LYS A 54 -19.46 -3.59 4.88
C LYS A 54 -17.96 -3.71 5.15
N PHE A 55 -17.19 -4.31 4.23
CA PHE A 55 -15.75 -4.41 4.35
C PHE A 55 -15.09 -3.04 4.47
N LEU A 56 -15.45 -2.10 3.57
CA LEU A 56 -14.92 -0.74 3.60
C LEU A 56 -15.31 0.00 4.89
N MET A 57 -16.53 -0.22 5.41
CA MET A 57 -16.96 0.33 6.69
C MET A 57 -16.09 -0.19 7.85
N PHE A 58 -15.88 -1.51 7.97
CA PHE A 58 -15.04 -2.06 9.03
C PHE A 58 -13.58 -1.65 8.91
N LEU A 59 -13.03 -1.63 7.69
CA LEU A 59 -11.68 -1.14 7.43
C LEU A 59 -11.54 0.33 7.82
N GLY A 60 -12.53 1.16 7.45
CA GLY A 60 -12.59 2.57 7.84
C GLY A 60 -12.66 2.76 9.35
N LEU A 61 -13.44 1.94 10.06
CA LEU A 61 -13.52 1.98 11.53
C LEU A 61 -12.20 1.58 12.20
N ILE A 62 -11.50 0.57 11.67
CA ILE A 62 -10.16 0.18 12.16
C ILE A 62 -9.17 1.33 11.99
N LEU A 63 -9.16 1.98 10.81
CA LEU A 63 -8.29 3.13 10.54
C LEU A 63 -8.66 4.31 11.43
N ALA A 64 -9.94 4.67 11.52
CA ALA A 64 -10.41 5.80 12.31
C ALA A 64 -10.13 5.64 13.81
N SER A 65 -10.39 4.45 14.38
CA SER A 65 -10.08 4.16 15.79
C SER A 65 -8.57 4.17 16.07
N SER A 66 -7.75 3.67 15.14
CA SER A 66 -6.29 3.72 15.26
C SER A 66 -5.75 5.15 15.19
N ILE A 67 -6.25 5.96 14.24
CA ILE A 67 -5.88 7.38 14.11
C ILE A 67 -6.31 8.16 15.34
N ALA A 68 -7.55 7.96 15.83
CA ALA A 68 -8.02 8.61 17.04
C ALA A 68 -7.14 8.30 18.25
N THR A 69 -6.68 7.04 18.38
CA THR A 69 -5.73 6.63 19.42
C THR A 69 -4.39 7.34 19.28
N ALA A 70 -3.84 7.37 18.06
CA ALA A 70 -2.55 8.01 17.78
C ALA A 70 -2.58 9.54 17.98
N VAL A 71 -3.67 10.20 17.58
CA VAL A 71 -3.85 11.64 17.80
C VAL A 71 -4.02 11.94 19.29
N TYR A 72 -4.82 11.14 20.01
CA TYR A 72 -4.98 11.32 21.45
C TYR A 72 -3.66 11.14 22.20
N TRP A 73 -2.85 10.16 21.79
CA TRP A 73 -1.49 9.96 22.28
C TRP A 73 -0.59 11.17 21.98
N ALA A 74 -0.60 11.67 20.74
CA ALA A 74 0.21 12.83 20.33
C ALA A 74 -0.15 14.14 21.05
N MET A 75 -1.40 14.26 21.54
CA MET A 75 -1.86 15.44 22.28
C MET A 75 -1.47 15.44 23.76
N GLU A 76 -0.72 14.44 24.24
CA GLU A 76 -0.24 14.31 25.62
C GLU A 76 -1.35 14.48 26.68
N ARG A 77 -2.58 14.03 26.37
CA ARG A 77 -3.72 14.15 27.30
C ARG A 77 -3.81 12.96 28.24
N ASP A 78 -3.91 13.26 29.53
CA ASP A 78 -4.10 12.26 30.58
C ASP A 78 -5.57 11.80 30.64
N GLY A 79 -5.85 10.65 30.03
CA GLY A 79 -7.17 10.02 30.13
C GLY A 79 -7.22 8.63 29.51
N TRP A 80 -7.45 7.61 30.33
CA TRP A 80 -7.53 6.22 29.89
C TRP A 80 -8.82 5.91 29.12
N ILE A 81 -9.87 6.72 29.29
CA ILE A 81 -11.21 6.49 28.72
C ILE A 81 -11.16 6.45 27.19
N VAL A 82 -10.39 7.35 26.57
CA VAL A 82 -10.29 7.40 25.10
C VAL A 82 -9.64 6.12 24.58
N TYR A 83 -8.55 5.65 25.20
CA TYR A 83 -7.93 4.38 24.84
C TYR A 83 -8.89 3.20 25.02
N ALA A 84 -9.65 3.16 26.11
CA ALA A 84 -10.63 2.10 26.32
C ALA A 84 -11.71 2.07 25.22
N VAL A 85 -12.19 3.24 24.80
CA VAL A 85 -13.18 3.37 23.72
C VAL A 85 -12.58 2.99 22.36
N THR A 86 -11.43 3.55 21.99
CA THR A 86 -10.83 3.32 20.67
C THR A 86 -10.37 1.87 20.50
N VAL A 87 -9.78 1.25 21.53
CA VAL A 87 -9.38 -0.17 21.50
C VAL A 87 -10.59 -1.08 21.40
N SER A 88 -11.69 -0.75 22.10
CA SER A 88 -12.94 -1.51 22.00
C SER A 88 -13.54 -1.44 20.59
N ILE A 89 -13.52 -0.24 19.97
CA ILE A 89 -13.98 -0.06 18.59
C ILE A 89 -13.10 -0.83 17.61
N TRP A 90 -11.77 -0.77 17.77
CA TRP A 90 -10.82 -1.52 16.93
C TRP A 90 -11.06 -3.03 17.04
N PHE A 91 -11.21 -3.54 18.26
CA PHE A 91 -11.47 -4.95 18.52
C PHE A 91 -12.80 -5.39 17.91
N LEU A 92 -13.89 -4.65 18.18
CA LEU A 92 -15.22 -4.97 17.67
C LEU A 92 -15.27 -4.89 16.13
N SER A 93 -14.55 -3.95 15.52
CA SER A 93 -14.44 -3.84 14.07
C SER A 93 -13.68 -5.02 13.46
N THR A 94 -12.61 -5.47 14.12
CA THR A 94 -11.82 -6.65 13.68
C THR A 94 -12.63 -7.95 13.83
N VAL A 95 -13.39 -8.09 14.92
CA VAL A 95 -14.33 -9.19 15.14
C VAL A 95 -15.47 -9.17 14.12
N GLY A 96 -16.10 -8.01 13.93
CA GLY A 96 -17.17 -7.81 12.94
C GLY A 96 -16.70 -8.15 11.54
N MET A 97 -15.48 -7.77 11.18
CA MET A 97 -14.88 -8.11 9.90
C MET A 97 -14.63 -9.62 9.71
N LYS A 98 -14.34 -10.36 10.80
CA LYS A 98 -14.19 -11.82 10.75
C LYS A 98 -15.53 -12.55 10.54
N PHE A 99 -16.61 -12.06 11.16
CA PHE A 99 -17.91 -12.75 11.17
C PHE A 99 -18.90 -12.27 10.10
N LEU A 100 -18.87 -10.98 9.73
CA LEU A 100 -19.88 -10.35 8.88
C LEU A 100 -19.44 -10.18 7.42
N VAL A 101 -18.15 -10.34 7.14
CA VAL A 101 -17.59 -10.18 5.78
C VAL A 101 -17.13 -11.54 5.26
N PRO A 102 -17.73 -12.06 4.18
CA PRO A 102 -17.30 -13.32 3.59
C PRO A 102 -15.88 -13.18 3.02
N GLN A 103 -15.03 -14.18 3.26
CA GLN A 103 -13.68 -14.20 2.69
C GLN A 103 -13.77 -14.51 1.20
N ALA A 104 -13.43 -13.55 0.35
CA ALA A 104 -13.58 -13.67 -1.10
C ALA A 104 -12.44 -14.47 -1.76
N ARG A 105 -11.25 -14.56 -1.14
CA ARG A 105 -10.14 -15.39 -1.63
C ARG A 105 -9.40 -16.14 -0.52
N ALA A 106 -9.19 -17.44 -0.75
CA ALA A 106 -8.18 -18.22 -0.02
C ALA A 106 -6.79 -18.05 -0.66
N PRO A 107 -5.71 -18.00 0.14
CA PRO A 107 -4.34 -17.90 -0.38
C PRO A 107 -3.94 -19.20 -1.11
N LYS A 108 -3.33 -19.08 -2.31
CA LYS A 108 -2.95 -20.24 -3.15
C LYS A 108 -1.59 -20.88 -2.80
N LEU A 109 -0.67 -20.16 -2.13
CA LEU A 109 0.66 -20.69 -1.76
C LEU A 109 1.08 -20.26 -0.35
N TRP A 110 1.25 -18.95 -0.13
CA TRP A 110 1.60 -18.38 1.18
C TRP A 110 0.59 -17.31 1.56
N GLY A 111 -0.09 -17.54 2.68
CA GLY A 111 -1.07 -16.60 3.25
C GLY A 111 -0.70 -16.26 4.68
N VAL A 112 -0.97 -15.02 5.07
CA VAL A 112 -0.79 -14.59 6.45
C VAL A 112 -1.64 -15.46 7.38
N PRO A 113 -1.05 -16.12 8.40
CA PRO A 113 -1.83 -16.80 9.42
C PRO A 113 -2.56 -15.73 10.26
N LEU A 114 -3.82 -15.99 10.65
CA LEU A 114 -4.64 -15.09 11.47
C LEU A 114 -5.19 -13.82 10.80
N VAL A 115 -5.58 -13.87 9.51
CA VAL A 115 -6.41 -12.81 8.91
C VAL A 115 -7.83 -12.87 9.52
N PRO A 116 -8.43 -11.76 9.99
CA PRO A 116 -8.03 -10.35 9.81
C PRO A 116 -7.20 -9.73 10.96
N TRP A 117 -6.90 -10.48 12.02
CA TRP A 117 -6.21 -9.98 13.22
C TRP A 117 -4.80 -9.47 12.96
N LEU A 118 -3.95 -10.25 12.28
CA LEU A 118 -2.56 -9.86 12.07
C LEU A 118 -2.44 -8.58 11.22
N PRO A 119 -3.14 -8.45 10.07
CA PRO A 119 -3.13 -7.20 9.32
C PRO A 119 -3.78 -6.03 10.09
N SER A 120 -4.87 -6.27 10.83
CA SER A 120 -5.51 -5.22 11.65
C SER A 120 -4.60 -4.69 12.76
N ALA A 121 -3.89 -5.58 13.46
CA ALA A 121 -2.92 -5.21 14.48
C ALA A 121 -1.73 -4.44 13.89
N SER A 122 -1.24 -4.86 12.71
CA SER A 122 -0.20 -4.12 11.99
C SER A 122 -0.64 -2.68 11.68
N ILE A 123 -1.87 -2.48 11.23
CA ILE A 123 -2.42 -1.13 10.99
C ILE A 123 -2.39 -0.30 12.28
N ALA A 124 -2.91 -0.86 13.37
CA ALA A 124 -2.99 -0.15 14.66
C ALA A 124 -1.61 0.25 15.18
N ILE A 125 -0.63 -0.66 15.16
CA ILE A 125 0.73 -0.41 15.62
C ILE A 125 1.42 0.64 14.74
N ASN A 126 1.34 0.52 13.41
CA ASN A 126 2.00 1.48 12.52
C ASN A 126 1.41 2.88 12.68
N ILE A 127 0.10 3.02 12.86
CA ILE A 127 -0.54 4.32 13.09
C ILE A 127 -0.19 4.89 14.46
N PHE A 128 -0.13 4.05 15.50
CA PHE A 128 0.31 4.49 16.83
C PHE A 128 1.76 4.99 16.82
N LEU A 129 2.66 4.28 16.14
CA LEU A 129 4.05 4.70 15.96
C LEU A 129 4.15 5.99 15.16
N LEU A 130 3.31 6.18 14.13
CA LEU A 130 3.20 7.46 13.43
C LEU A 130 2.78 8.61 14.37
N GLY A 131 1.85 8.36 15.30
CA GLY A 131 1.47 9.33 16.33
C GLY A 131 2.55 9.63 17.37
N SER A 132 3.63 8.85 17.41
CA SER A 132 4.77 9.06 18.32
C SER A 132 5.93 9.81 17.66
N ILE A 133 5.79 10.22 16.40
CA ILE A 133 6.82 10.95 15.64
C ILE A 133 6.55 12.46 15.70
N ASP A 134 7.62 13.26 15.77
CA ASP A 134 7.56 14.72 15.79
C ASP A 134 6.82 15.32 14.58
N GLU A 135 6.00 16.34 14.83
CA GLU A 135 5.26 17.09 13.80
C GLU A 135 6.19 17.69 12.73
N LYS A 136 7.38 18.15 13.13
CA LYS A 136 8.40 18.70 12.21
C LYS A 136 8.87 17.66 11.19
N SER A 137 8.91 16.40 11.59
CA SER A 137 9.31 15.29 10.72
C SER A 137 8.22 14.97 9.70
N PHE A 138 6.94 15.09 10.06
CA PHE A 138 5.82 15.01 9.12
C PHE A 138 5.85 16.11 8.05
N VAL A 139 6.11 17.36 8.43
CA VAL A 139 6.19 18.47 7.47
C VAL A 139 7.30 18.23 6.45
N ARG A 140 8.49 17.82 6.93
CA ARG A 140 9.63 17.51 6.06
C ARG A 140 9.33 16.34 5.13
N PHE A 141 8.73 15.27 5.67
CA PHE A 141 8.31 14.12 4.89
C PHE A 141 7.34 14.54 3.79
N GLY A 142 6.30 15.32 4.12
CA GLY A 142 5.32 15.81 3.15
C GLY A 142 5.94 16.62 2.02
N ILE A 143 6.87 17.54 2.32
CA ILE A 143 7.58 18.33 1.29
C ILE A 143 8.39 17.41 0.37
N TRP A 144 9.20 16.50 0.94
CA TRP A 144 10.02 15.59 0.14
C TRP A 144 9.18 14.63 -0.70
N THR A 145 8.09 14.09 -0.14
CA THR A 145 7.14 13.27 -0.88
C THR A 145 6.48 14.05 -2.01
N ALA A 146 6.08 15.31 -1.79
CA ALA A 146 5.51 16.15 -2.84
C ALA A 146 6.51 16.41 -3.98
N VAL A 147 7.76 16.74 -3.66
CA VAL A 147 8.83 16.90 -4.65
C VAL A 147 9.06 15.61 -5.45
N LEU A 148 9.11 14.46 -4.77
CA LEU A 148 9.25 13.15 -5.41
C LEU A 148 8.05 12.83 -6.31
N LEU A 149 6.82 13.18 -5.90
CA LEU A 149 5.63 12.99 -6.70
C LEU A 149 5.63 13.88 -7.95
N VAL A 150 6.01 15.15 -7.84
CA VAL A 150 6.13 16.05 -9.00
C VAL A 150 7.17 15.51 -9.99
N TYR A 151 8.34 15.10 -9.49
CA TYR A 151 9.35 14.45 -10.34
C TYR A 151 8.82 13.17 -10.99
N TYR A 152 8.10 12.34 -10.23
CA TYR A 152 7.49 11.11 -10.72
C TYR A 152 6.47 11.41 -11.82
N PHE A 153 5.57 12.39 -11.68
CA PHE A 153 4.59 12.70 -12.71
C PHE A 153 5.21 13.31 -13.96
N LEU A 154 6.19 14.21 -13.82
CA LEU A 154 6.80 14.89 -14.96
C LEU A 154 7.74 13.98 -15.74
N PHE A 155 8.56 13.18 -15.06
CA PHE A 155 9.60 12.37 -15.70
C PHE A 155 9.35 10.87 -15.54
N GLY A 156 9.08 10.42 -14.32
CA GLY A 156 8.94 8.99 -14.01
C GLY A 156 7.81 8.30 -14.78
N LEU A 157 6.65 8.94 -14.84
CA LEU A 157 5.46 8.42 -15.51
C LEU A 157 5.66 8.39 -17.03
N HIS A 158 6.21 9.45 -17.61
CA HIS A 158 6.49 9.51 -19.05
C HIS A 158 7.55 8.48 -19.45
N ALA A 159 8.65 8.37 -18.70
CA ALA A 159 9.67 7.36 -18.96
C ALA A 159 9.13 5.93 -18.85
N THR A 160 8.29 5.66 -17.84
CA THR A 160 7.66 4.34 -17.66
C THR A 160 6.65 4.04 -18.76
N TYR A 161 5.85 5.03 -19.17
CA TYR A 161 4.86 4.91 -20.23
C TYR A 161 5.52 4.68 -21.59
N ASP A 162 6.57 5.44 -21.92
CA ASP A 162 7.31 5.30 -23.17
C ASP A 162 7.99 3.92 -23.27
N THR A 163 8.57 3.46 -22.16
CA THR A 163 9.15 2.11 -22.07
C THR A 163 8.07 1.04 -22.27
N ALA A 164 6.92 1.15 -21.57
CA ALA A 164 5.82 0.20 -21.71
C ALA A 164 5.27 0.17 -23.15
N LYS A 165 5.12 1.33 -23.80
CA LYS A 165 4.65 1.44 -25.18
C LYS A 165 5.65 0.86 -26.17
N ALA A 166 6.95 1.05 -25.95
CA ALA A 166 8.00 0.43 -26.75
C ALA A 166 7.96 -1.10 -26.65
N THR A 167 7.87 -1.66 -25.44
CA THR A 167 7.76 -3.11 -25.22
C THR A 167 6.50 -3.69 -25.87
N LEU A 168 5.37 -2.99 -25.82
CA LEU A 168 4.12 -3.43 -26.48
C LEU A 168 4.27 -3.43 -28.02
N LYS A 169 4.94 -2.43 -28.59
CA LYS A 169 5.20 -2.33 -30.04
C LYS A 169 6.16 -3.42 -30.52
N GLU A 170 7.19 -3.72 -29.75
CA GLU A 170 8.11 -4.83 -30.04
C GLU A 170 7.37 -6.18 -29.99
N LYS A 171 6.55 -6.41 -28.95
CA LYS A 171 5.77 -7.63 -28.81
C LYS A 171 4.75 -7.83 -29.93
N SER A 172 4.13 -6.76 -30.43
CA SER A 172 3.22 -6.85 -31.58
C SER A 172 3.97 -7.08 -32.90
N ALA A 173 5.14 -6.46 -33.09
CA ALA A 173 5.99 -6.71 -34.27
C ALA A 173 6.50 -8.16 -34.33
N LEU A 174 6.94 -8.71 -33.18
CA LEU A 174 7.38 -10.11 -33.08
C LEU A 174 6.23 -11.08 -33.41
N LYS A 175 5.04 -10.83 -32.86
CA LYS A 175 3.84 -11.63 -33.15
C LYS A 175 3.48 -11.62 -34.64
N ASN A 176 3.55 -10.46 -35.29
CA ASN A 176 3.27 -10.35 -36.73
C ASN A 176 4.33 -11.10 -37.57
N ALA A 177 5.59 -11.13 -37.13
CA ALA A 177 6.66 -11.88 -37.79
C ALA A 177 6.50 -13.40 -37.62
N GLU A 178 6.09 -13.87 -36.43
CA GLU A 178 5.77 -15.28 -36.18
C GLU A 178 4.58 -15.74 -37.01
N GLU A 179 3.48 -14.97 -37.05
CA GLU A 179 2.30 -15.30 -37.86
C GLU A 179 2.62 -15.31 -39.36
N GLY A 180 3.45 -14.38 -39.85
CA GLY A 180 3.93 -14.35 -41.22
C GLY A 180 4.84 -15.54 -41.58
N SER A 181 5.74 -15.94 -40.67
CA SER A 181 6.62 -17.11 -40.84
C SER A 181 5.82 -18.41 -40.86
N VAL A 182 4.83 -18.55 -39.97
CA VAL A 182 3.93 -19.71 -39.91
C VAL A 182 3.07 -19.82 -41.17
N ALA A 183 2.56 -18.70 -41.68
CA ALA A 183 1.81 -18.67 -42.94
C ALA A 183 2.67 -19.10 -44.14
N ALA A 184 3.91 -18.60 -44.22
CA ALA A 184 4.85 -18.94 -45.29
C ALA A 184 5.29 -20.41 -45.25
N ASN A 185 5.47 -20.99 -44.06
CA ASN A 185 5.84 -22.40 -43.92
C ASN A 185 4.67 -23.33 -44.34
N LYS A 186 3.42 -22.92 -44.06
CA LYS A 186 2.23 -23.69 -44.42
C LYS A 186 1.96 -23.71 -45.93
N THR A 187 2.30 -22.63 -46.65
CA THR A 187 2.23 -22.60 -48.13
C THR A 187 3.34 -23.42 -48.77
N LEU A 188 4.54 -23.45 -48.19
CA LEU A 188 5.67 -24.24 -48.69
C LEU A 188 5.42 -25.76 -48.63
N HIS A 189 4.65 -26.23 -47.64
CA HIS A 189 4.27 -27.64 -47.51
C HIS A 189 3.01 -28.05 -48.28
N ALA A 190 2.29 -27.10 -48.90
CA ALA A 190 1.06 -27.36 -49.65
C ALA A 190 1.26 -27.41 -51.18
N THR A 191 2.52 -27.30 -51.64
CA THR A 191 2.92 -27.39 -53.05
C THR A 191 3.76 -28.66 -53.24
#